data_AF-A0A8S8XWG6-F1
#
_entry.id   AF-A0A8S8XWG6-F1
#
_cell.length_a   1.000
_cell.length_b   1.000
_cell.length_c   1.000
_cell.angle_alpha   90.00
_cell.angle_beta   90.00
_cell.angle_gamma   90.00
#
_symmetry.space_group_name_H-M   'P 1'
#
loop_
_entity.id
_entity.type
_entity.pdbx_description
1 polymer ?
#
loop_
_entity_poly.entity_id
_entity_poly.type
_entity_poly.pdbx_seq_one_letter_code
_entity_poly.pdbx_strand_id
1 'polypeptide(L)'
;MKELGRLPVVTFSAGGISTPADAALMMRQGMDGVFVGSGIFKSSDPQRTAEAIVLATHSYNDPEAVAEASAMIGEPMPGLEIESLAVRMEDRGW
;
A
#
# COMPACT_ATOMS: atom_id res chain seq x y z
N MET A 1 28.01 9.91 8.31
CA MET A 1 26.77 9.14 8.04
C MET A 1 25.49 9.77 8.64
N LYS A 2 25.46 11.08 8.94
CA LYS A 2 24.31 11.76 9.59
C LYS A 2 23.66 12.87 8.74
N GLU A 3 23.92 12.92 7.44
CA GLU A 3 23.46 14.03 6.57
C GLU A 3 22.12 13.78 5.86
N LEU A 4 21.71 12.53 5.67
CA LEU A 4 20.60 12.21 4.74
C LEU A 4 19.19 12.40 5.32
N GLY A 5 19.02 12.43 6.65
CA GLY A 5 17.69 12.51 7.29
C GLY A 5 16.75 11.33 7.00
N ARG A 6 17.25 10.28 6.33
CA ARG A 6 16.56 9.02 5.98
C ARG A 6 17.57 7.88 5.88
N LEU A 7 17.09 6.65 5.67
CA LEU A 7 17.95 5.48 5.47
C LEU A 7 18.80 5.64 4.19
N PRO A 8 20.05 5.12 4.17
CA PRO A 8 20.94 5.20 3.01
C PRO A 8 20.57 4.18 1.90
N VAL A 9 19.36 3.63 1.96
CA VAL A 9 18.81 2.62 1.05
C VAL A 9 17.39 2.99 0.69
N VAL A 10 16.91 2.45 -0.43
CA VAL A 10 15.52 2.57 -0.86
C VAL A 10 14.61 1.92 0.19
N THR A 11 13.57 2.62 0.62
CA THR A 11 12.65 2.21 1.69
C THR A 11 11.25 2.06 1.13
N PHE A 12 10.74 0.82 1.09
CA PHE A 12 9.39 0.51 0.61
C PHE A 12 8.46 0.15 1.77
N SER A 13 7.19 0.51 1.66
CA SER A 13 6.13 -0.03 2.52
C SER A 13 5.58 -1.34 1.96
N ALA A 14 5.33 -2.32 2.82
CA ALA A 14 4.82 -3.63 2.42
C ALA A 14 3.85 -4.20 3.47
N GLY A 15 2.84 -4.93 2.99
CA GLY A 15 1.85 -5.60 3.83
C GLY A 15 0.62 -4.73 4.14
N GLY A 16 -0.57 -5.33 4.05
CA GLY A 16 -1.83 -4.65 4.38
C GLY A 16 -2.35 -3.64 3.35
N ILE A 17 -1.55 -3.25 2.35
CA ILE A 17 -1.98 -2.34 1.27
C ILE A 17 -3.02 -3.04 0.39
N SER A 18 -4.25 -2.52 0.39
CA SER A 18 -5.39 -3.12 -0.30
C SER A 18 -6.14 -2.15 -1.20
N THR A 19 -5.98 -0.84 -0.97
CA THR A 19 -6.65 0.21 -1.73
C THR A 19 -5.67 1.22 -2.33
N PRO A 20 -6.08 1.96 -3.39
CA PRO A 20 -5.33 3.10 -3.92
C PRO A 20 -5.01 4.15 -2.84
N ALA A 21 -5.93 4.39 -1.91
CA ALA A 21 -5.73 5.31 -0.80
C ALA A 21 -4.60 4.86 0.15
N ASP A 22 -4.50 3.57 0.45
CA ASP A 22 -3.41 3.01 1.26
C ASP A 22 -2.04 3.27 0.59
N ALA A 23 -1.97 3.01 -0.72
CA ALA A 23 -0.75 3.22 -1.49
C ALA A 23 -0.34 4.69 -1.52
N ALA A 24 -1.27 5.59 -1.81
CA ALA A 24 -1.03 7.03 -1.79
C ALA A 24 -0.60 7.53 -0.39
N LEU A 25 -1.22 7.01 0.67
CA LEU A 25 -0.87 7.34 2.05
C LEU A 25 0.59 6.97 2.36
N MET A 26 1.05 5.79 1.94
CA MET A 26 2.45 5.38 2.13
C MET A 26 3.42 6.29 1.40
N MET A 27 3.12 6.66 0.16
CA MET A 27 3.95 7.59 -0.61
C MET A 27 4.01 8.98 0.06
N ARG A 28 2.88 9.49 0.59
CA ARG A 28 2.84 10.75 1.34
C ARG A 28 3.65 10.73 2.65
N GLN A 29 3.90 9.55 3.23
CA GLN A 29 4.75 9.38 4.40
C GLN A 29 6.25 9.33 4.07
N GLY A 30 6.63 9.52 2.80
CA GLY A 30 8.03 9.60 2.37
C GLY A 30 8.65 8.25 2.02
N MET A 31 7.83 7.23 1.74
CA MET A 31 8.30 5.95 1.23
C MET A 31 8.70 6.08 -0.25
N ASP A 32 9.73 5.34 -0.65
CA ASP A 32 10.22 5.32 -2.03
C ASP A 32 9.35 4.44 -2.96
N GLY A 33 8.46 3.64 -2.38
CA GLY A 33 7.55 2.76 -3.11
C GLY A 33 6.72 1.86 -2.20
N VAL A 34 5.87 1.04 -2.82
CA VAL A 34 5.00 0.08 -2.14
C VAL A 34 5.11 -1.31 -2.74
N PHE A 35 4.99 -2.34 -1.91
CA PHE A 35 4.83 -3.74 -2.31
C PHE A 35 3.40 -4.20 -2.03
N VAL A 36 2.71 -4.64 -3.08
CA VAL A 36 1.33 -5.14 -2.99
C VAL A 36 1.25 -6.54 -3.58
N GLY A 37 0.82 -7.49 -2.75
CA GLY A 37 0.57 -8.88 -3.16
C GLY A 37 -0.91 -9.22 -3.03
N SER A 38 -1.31 -9.65 -1.83
CA SER A 38 -2.68 -10.09 -1.56
C SER A 38 -3.74 -9.03 -1.82
N GLY A 39 -3.42 -7.75 -1.61
CA GLY A 39 -4.35 -6.64 -1.90
C GLY A 39 -4.81 -6.60 -3.36
N ILE A 40 -3.96 -7.01 -4.30
CA ILE A 40 -4.30 -7.14 -5.73
C ILE A 40 -4.96 -8.48 -6.01
N PHE A 41 -4.30 -9.59 -5.65
CA PHE A 41 -4.74 -10.92 -6.11
C PHE A 41 -5.96 -11.49 -5.36
N LYS A 42 -6.35 -10.89 -4.24
CA LYS A 42 -7.56 -11.26 -3.49
C LYS A 42 -8.68 -10.22 -3.59
N SER A 43 -8.55 -9.22 -4.45
CA SER A 43 -9.66 -8.30 -4.75
C SER A 43 -10.63 -8.95 -5.76
N SER A 44 -11.79 -8.31 -5.96
CA SER A 44 -12.78 -8.79 -6.92
C SER A 44 -12.34 -8.66 -8.39
N ASP A 45 -11.45 -7.70 -8.70
CA ASP A 45 -10.87 -7.48 -10.04
C ASP A 45 -9.37 -7.14 -9.90
N PRO A 46 -8.49 -8.15 -9.95
CA PRO A 46 -7.05 -7.94 -9.77
C PRO A 46 -6.42 -7.00 -10.78
N GLN A 47 -6.86 -7.03 -12.04
CA GLN A 47 -6.27 -6.18 -13.08
C GLN A 47 -6.59 -4.70 -12.81
N ARG A 48 -7.86 -4.36 -12.61
CA ARG A 48 -8.24 -2.96 -12.28
C ARG A 48 -7.61 -2.51 -10.97
N THR A 49 -7.53 -3.40 -9.98
CA THR A 49 -6.90 -3.09 -8.69
C THR A 49 -5.43 -2.76 -8.86
N ALA A 50 -4.70 -3.52 -9.68
CA ALA A 50 -3.30 -3.25 -9.97
C ALA A 50 -3.12 -1.90 -10.69
N GLU A 51 -3.92 -1.63 -11.73
CA GLU A 51 -3.88 -0.36 -12.47
C GLU A 51 -4.18 0.84 -11.56
N ALA A 52 -5.21 0.73 -10.71
CA ALA A 52 -5.59 1.76 -9.75
C ALA A 52 -4.50 2.03 -8.69
N ILE A 53 -3.88 0.97 -8.16
CA ILE A 53 -2.77 1.10 -7.19
C ILE A 53 -1.56 1.77 -7.85
N VAL A 54 -1.23 1.42 -9.10
CA VAL A 54 -0.13 2.06 -9.83
C VAL A 54 -0.43 3.54 -10.06
N LEU A 55 -1.65 3.87 -10.50
CA LEU A 55 -2.08 5.26 -10.70
C LEU A 55 -1.98 6.09 -9.42
N ALA A 56 -2.53 5.59 -8.30
CA ALA A 56 -2.47 6.30 -7.02
C ALA A 56 -1.05 6.38 -6.44
N THR A 57 -0.19 5.38 -6.69
CA THR A 57 1.22 5.44 -6.27
C THR A 57 1.98 6.50 -7.07
N HIS A 58 1.71 6.62 -8.38
CA HIS A 58 2.35 7.61 -9.24
C HIS A 58 1.87 9.04 -8.92
N SER A 59 0.56 9.22 -8.78
CA SER A 59 -0.11 10.52 -8.60
C SER A 59 -0.52 10.78 -7.15
N TYR A 60 0.23 10.26 -6.17
CA TYR A 60 -0.16 10.27 -4.74
C TYR A 60 -0.39 11.67 -4.12
N ASN A 61 0.14 12.72 -4.76
CA ASN A 61 -0.03 14.11 -4.35
C ASN A 61 -1.21 14.82 -5.06
N ASP A 62 -1.84 14.17 -6.03
CA ASP A 62 -3.03 14.66 -6.72
C ASP A 62 -4.28 14.00 -6.10
N PRO A 63 -5.06 14.73 -5.28
CA PRO A 63 -6.23 14.18 -4.63
C PRO A 63 -7.34 13.78 -5.62
N GLU A 64 -7.42 14.40 -6.80
CA GLU A 64 -8.41 14.04 -7.83
C GLU A 64 -8.03 12.71 -8.48
N ALA A 65 -6.76 12.53 -8.85
CA ALA A 65 -6.27 11.26 -9.40
C ALA A 65 -6.40 10.09 -8.41
N VAL A 66 -6.14 10.32 -7.12
CA VAL A 66 -6.32 9.30 -6.08
C VAL A 66 -7.80 8.96 -5.89
N ALA A 67 -8.70 9.95 -5.98
CA ALA A 67 -10.14 9.70 -5.94
C ALA A 67 -10.63 8.90 -7.15
N GLU A 68 -10.14 9.23 -8.36
CA GLU A 68 -10.43 8.47 -9.58
C GLU A 68 -9.93 7.03 -9.46
N ALA A 69 -8.68 6.82 -9.06
CA ALA A 69 -8.12 5.50 -8.82
C ALA A 69 -8.94 4.69 -7.80
N SER A 70 -9.39 5.35 -6.73
CA SER A 70 -10.22 4.70 -5.70
C SER A 70 -11.60 4.30 -6.22
N ALA A 71 -12.14 5.01 -7.23
CA ALA A 71 -13.40 4.67 -7.87
C ALA A 71 -13.28 3.55 -8.93
N MET A 72 -12.06 3.23 -9.40
CA MET A 72 -11.83 2.16 -10.37
C MET A 72 -12.00 0.76 -9.78
N ILE A 73 -11.75 0.61 -8.47
CA ILE A 73 -11.70 -0.72 -7.83
C ILE A 73 -13.08 -1.21 -7.43
N GLY A 74 -13.24 -2.55 -7.45
CA GLY A 74 -14.40 -3.22 -6.88
C GLY A 74 -14.20 -3.48 -5.38
N GLU A 75 -14.61 -4.66 -4.91
CA GLU A 75 -14.40 -5.04 -3.52
C GLU A 75 -12.91 -5.33 -3.26
N PRO A 76 -12.28 -4.64 -2.29
CA PRO A 76 -10.91 -4.91 -1.91
C PRO A 76 -10.80 -6.21 -1.11
N MET A 77 -9.56 -6.66 -0.89
CA MET A 77 -9.29 -7.82 -0.03
C MET A 77 -9.87 -7.60 1.38
N PRO A 78 -10.64 -8.56 1.93
CA PRO A 78 -11.07 -8.51 3.32
C PRO A 78 -9.89 -8.52 4.30
N GLY A 79 -9.93 -7.61 5.28
CA GLY A 79 -8.97 -7.58 6.37
C GLY A 79 -9.19 -8.70 7.39
N LEU A 80 -8.16 -8.98 8.19
CA LEU A 80 -8.26 -9.78 9.40
C LEU A 80 -7.93 -8.88 10.59
N GLU A 81 -8.70 -9.00 11.66
CA GLU A 81 -8.42 -8.29 12.92
C GLU A 81 -7.14 -8.80 13.55
N ILE A 82 -6.35 -7.91 14.15
CA ILE A 82 -5.03 -8.24 14.72
C ILE A 82 -5.14 -9.32 15.80
N GLU A 83 -6.21 -9.27 16.60
CA GLU A 83 -6.51 -10.23 17.66
C GLU A 83 -6.70 -11.66 17.11
N SER A 84 -7.17 -11.77 15.86
CA SER A 84 -7.46 -13.02 15.19
C SER A 84 -6.28 -13.62 14.42
N LEU A 85 -5.15 -12.90 14.33
CA LEU A 85 -3.96 -13.36 13.61
C LEU A 85 -3.27 -14.48 14.37
N ALA A 86 -3.02 -15.60 13.67
CA ALA A 86 -2.24 -16.72 14.21
C ALA A 86 -0.74 -16.39 14.40
N VAL A 87 -0.23 -15.40 13.68
CA VAL A 87 1.17 -14.95 13.76
C VAL A 87 1.20 -13.43 13.64
N ARG A 88 1.86 -12.74 14.58
CA ARG A 88 2.02 -11.28 14.57
C ARG A 88 3.46 -10.87 14.31
N MET A 89 3.65 -9.65 13.82
CA MET A 89 4.97 -9.11 13.55
C MET A 89 5.79 -8.90 14.84
N GLU A 90 5.12 -8.53 15.94
CA GLU A 90 5.73 -8.36 17.27
C GLU A 90 6.39 -9.65 17.79
N ASP A 91 5.78 -10.81 17.54
CA ASP A 91 6.31 -12.11 17.95
C ASP A 91 7.52 -12.56 17.12
N ARG A 92 7.67 -11.99 15.91
CA ARG A 92 8.73 -12.38 14.97
C ARG A 92 10.07 -11.70 15.24
N GLY A 93 10.05 -10.56 15.93
CA GLY A 93 11.24 -9.89 16.48
C GLY A 93 12.44 -9.74 15.53
N TRP A 94 13.57 -9.39 16.14
CA TRP A 94 14.93 -9.37 15.60
C TRP A 94 15.84 -9.95 16.67
#